data_AF-A0A7S0EMW7-F1
#
_entry.id   AF-A0A7S0EMW7-F1
#
_cell.length_a   1.000
_cell.length_b   1.000
_cell.length_c   1.000
_cell.angle_alpha   90.00
_cell.angle_beta   90.00
_cell.angle_gamma   90.00
#
_symmetry.space_group_name_H-M   'P 1'
#
loop_
_entity.id
_entity.type
_entity.pdbx_description
1 polymer ?
#
loop_
_entity_poly.entity_id
_entity_poly.type
_entity_poly.pdbx_seq_one_letter_code
_entity_poly.pdbx_strand_id
1 'polypeptide(L)'
;LQPHPSYWLAVAFHDLMGSGVLDLRILQGLEGGERNNLLVYAHTSKRFFDNSTHGATLLLINIDPTVAQELQLTEDPTLLLPRREYLLQPGPLGLDSNVVVLNGVELTFHGGNLSCLVDLG
;
A
#
# COMPACT_ATOMS: atom_id res chain seq x y z
N LEU A 1 -1.82 8.35 23.67
CA LEU A 1 -0.49 8.08 23.06
C LEU A 1 -0.74 7.78 21.59
N GLN A 2 -0.14 8.53 20.67
CA GLN A 2 -0.24 8.24 19.24
C GLN A 2 0.84 7.20 18.87
N PRO A 3 0.50 6.15 18.09
CA PRO A 3 1.48 5.18 17.62
C PRO A 3 2.48 5.83 16.67
N HIS A 4 3.73 5.34 16.69
CA HIS A 4 4.75 5.69 15.71
C HIS A 4 4.28 5.34 14.28
N PRO A 5 4.66 6.08 13.22
CA PRO A 5 4.26 5.77 11.85
C PRO A 5 4.44 4.31 11.40
N SER A 6 5.52 3.66 11.84
CA SER A 6 5.79 2.25 11.57
C SER A 6 4.72 1.30 12.11
N TYR A 7 4.00 1.69 13.18
CA TYR A 7 2.86 0.92 13.67
C TYR A 7 1.78 0.83 12.59
N TRP A 8 1.39 1.96 11.99
CA TRP A 8 0.35 2.00 10.97
C TRP A 8 0.73 1.21 9.72
N LEU A 9 1.99 1.29 9.29
CA LEU A 9 2.52 0.44 8.23
C LEU A 9 2.43 -1.05 8.59
N ALA A 10 2.80 -1.42 9.82
CA ALA A 10 2.72 -2.80 10.28
C ALA A 10 1.28 -3.32 10.34
N VAL A 11 0.32 -2.51 10.78
CA VAL A 11 -1.09 -2.91 10.76
C VAL A 11 -1.58 -3.05 9.31
N ALA A 12 -1.17 -2.17 8.38
CA ALA A 12 -1.60 -2.23 6.98
C ALA A 12 -1.06 -3.48 6.30
N PHE A 13 0.21 -3.78 6.55
CA PHE A 13 0.82 -5.04 6.13
C PHE A 13 0.06 -6.24 6.72
N HIS A 14 -0.20 -6.23 8.03
CA HIS A 14 -0.91 -7.32 8.70
C HIS A 14 -2.33 -7.53 8.14
N ASP A 15 -3.06 -6.47 7.84
CA ASP A 15 -4.46 -6.54 7.42
C ASP A 15 -4.62 -6.79 5.92
N LEU A 16 -3.65 -6.41 5.08
CA LEU A 16 -3.79 -6.53 3.61
C LEU A 16 -2.98 -7.67 2.99
N MET A 17 -1.80 -7.99 3.55
CA MET A 17 -0.86 -8.94 2.94
C MET A 17 -1.15 -10.37 3.41
N GLY A 18 -1.40 -11.27 2.46
CA GLY A 18 -1.52 -12.70 2.70
C GLY A 18 -0.17 -13.41 2.73
N SER A 19 -0.19 -14.71 3.03
CA SER A 19 1.02 -15.50 3.24
C SER A 19 1.72 -15.96 1.95
N GLY A 20 1.02 -15.99 0.82
CA GLY A 20 1.61 -16.38 -0.46
C GLY A 20 2.37 -15.22 -1.09
N VAL A 21 3.68 -15.36 -1.28
CA VAL A 21 4.49 -14.38 -2.04
C VAL A 21 4.26 -14.62 -3.53
N LEU A 22 4.01 -13.56 -4.29
CA LEU A 22 3.82 -13.62 -5.74
C LEU A 22 5.07 -13.12 -6.45
N ASP A 23 5.41 -13.77 -7.55
CA ASP A 23 6.49 -13.32 -8.43
C ASP A 23 5.97 -12.21 -9.35
N LEU A 24 6.69 -11.08 -9.40
CA LEU A 24 6.33 -9.94 -10.22
C LEU A 24 7.28 -9.88 -11.41
N ARG A 25 6.72 -10.07 -12.61
CA ARG A 25 7.44 -9.73 -13.83
C ARG A 25 7.20 -8.26 -14.12
N ILE A 26 8.24 -7.46 -13.96
CA ILE A 26 8.19 -6.05 -14.29
C ILE A 26 8.28 -5.92 -15.81
N LEU A 27 7.14 -5.69 -16.45
CA LEU A 27 7.02 -5.58 -17.90
C LEU A 27 7.47 -4.18 -18.34
N GLN A 28 8.78 -4.03 -18.59
CA GLN A 28 9.42 -2.85 -19.19
C GLN A 28 9.38 -1.54 -18.38
N GLY A 29 10.41 -0.70 -18.55
CA GLY A 29 10.53 0.63 -17.93
C GLY A 29 11.35 0.71 -16.64
N LEU A 30 11.63 -0.42 -15.99
CA LEU A 30 12.48 -0.52 -14.78
C LEU A 30 13.79 -1.31 -15.02
N GLU A 31 13.99 -1.84 -16.22
CA GLU A 31 15.17 -2.67 -16.58
C GLU A 31 16.35 -1.86 -17.17
N GLY A 32 16.18 -0.56 -17.42
CA GLY A 32 17.24 0.30 -17.96
C GLY A 32 17.82 1.19 -16.87
N GLY A 33 18.99 0.83 -16.34
CA GLY A 33 19.63 1.50 -15.22
C GLY A 33 19.66 3.02 -15.32
N GLU A 34 18.99 3.68 -14.38
CA GLU A 34 19.47 4.75 -13.51
C GLU A 34 18.31 5.15 -12.60
N ARG A 35 18.44 4.83 -11.31
CA ARG A 35 17.49 5.13 -10.20
C ARG A 35 16.21 4.29 -10.16
N ASN A 36 16.33 3.06 -9.67
CA ASN A 36 15.21 2.26 -9.17
C ASN A 36 14.67 2.87 -7.87
N ASN A 37 14.00 4.02 -7.98
CA ASN A 37 13.39 4.73 -6.87
C ASN A 37 12.07 4.11 -6.43
N LEU A 38 11.66 3.00 -7.04
CA LEU A 38 10.44 2.28 -6.72
C LEU A 38 10.77 0.83 -6.34
N LEU A 39 10.29 0.44 -5.16
CA LEU A 39 10.25 -0.95 -4.73
C LEU A 39 8.83 -1.48 -4.85
N VAL A 40 8.69 -2.68 -5.39
CA VAL A 40 7.39 -3.32 -5.62
C VAL A 40 7.45 -4.72 -5.02
N TYR A 41 6.48 -5.03 -4.17
CA TYR A 41 6.29 -6.36 -3.58
C TYR A 41 4.85 -6.82 -3.81
N ALA A 42 4.65 -8.12 -4.01
CA ALA A 42 3.32 -8.69 -4.21
C ALA A 42 3.10 -9.94 -3.37
N HIS A 43 1.92 -10.01 -2.77
CA HIS A 43 1.45 -11.19 -2.06
C HIS A 43 0.02 -11.52 -2.51
N THR A 44 -0.43 -12.75 -2.27
CA THR A 44 -1.86 -13.07 -2.23
C THR A 44 -2.54 -12.13 -1.25
N SER A 45 -3.75 -11.67 -1.51
CA SER A 45 -4.49 -10.84 -0.55
C SER A 45 -4.94 -11.66 0.66
N LYS A 46 -4.92 -11.05 1.86
CA LYS A 46 -5.44 -11.70 3.06
C LYS A 46 -6.97 -11.72 3.01
N ARG A 47 -7.57 -12.90 3.23
CA ARG A 47 -9.03 -13.09 3.24
C ARG A 47 -9.64 -12.30 4.40
N PHE A 48 -10.20 -11.14 4.11
CA PHE A 48 -10.85 -10.33 5.15
C PHE A 48 -12.24 -9.84 4.81
N PHE A 49 -12.60 -9.65 3.54
CA PHE A 49 -13.84 -8.94 3.22
C PHE A 49 -15.07 -9.83 3.02
N ASP A 50 -14.92 -11.09 2.60
CA ASP A 50 -16.09 -11.91 2.22
C ASP A 50 -15.84 -13.43 2.14
N ASN A 51 -14.71 -13.95 2.64
CA ASN A 51 -14.27 -15.35 2.42
C ASN A 51 -14.13 -15.77 0.93
N SER A 52 -14.28 -14.84 -0.02
CA SER A 52 -14.34 -15.09 -1.46
C SER A 52 -13.18 -14.45 -2.23
N THR A 53 -12.50 -13.48 -1.61
CA THR A 53 -11.42 -12.69 -2.19
C THR A 53 -10.17 -13.53 -2.48
N HIS A 54 -10.10 -14.01 -3.73
CA HIS A 54 -8.88 -14.49 -4.38
C HIS A 54 -8.31 -13.28 -5.13
N GLY A 55 -7.18 -12.76 -4.68
CA GLY A 55 -6.59 -11.55 -5.26
C GLY A 55 -5.13 -11.39 -4.89
N ALA A 56 -4.54 -10.29 -5.35
CA ALA A 56 -3.18 -9.89 -5.03
C ALA A 56 -3.18 -8.54 -4.31
N THR A 57 -2.33 -8.42 -3.30
CA THR A 57 -2.01 -7.15 -2.65
C THR A 57 -0.62 -6.73 -3.09
N LEU A 58 -0.52 -5.50 -3.60
CA LEU A 58 0.71 -4.87 -4.03
C LEU A 58 1.15 -3.84 -3.00
N LEU A 59 2.42 -3.90 -2.59
CA LEU A 59 3.07 -2.86 -1.81
C LEU A 59 4.05 -2.11 -2.72
N LEU A 60 3.82 -0.82 -2.87
CA LEU A 60 4.61 0.10 -3.68
C LEU A 60 5.30 1.10 -2.76
N ILE A 61 6.61 1.21 -2.85
CA ILE A 61 7.41 2.17 -2.06
C ILE A 61 8.19 3.05 -3.01
N ASN A 62 7.78 4.31 -3.13
CA ASN A 62 8.57 5.32 -3.83
C ASN A 62 9.57 5.95 -2.86
N ILE A 63 10.86 5.65 -3.07
CA ILE A 63 12.01 6.15 -2.29
C ILE A 63 12.31 7.62 -2.65
N ASP A 64 11.93 8.07 -3.85
CA ASP A 64 12.12 9.45 -4.29
C ASP A 64 10.76 10.13 -4.55
N PRO A 65 10.18 10.76 -3.50
CA PRO A 65 8.87 11.39 -3.61
C PRO A 65 8.86 12.62 -4.52
N THR A 66 10.03 13.10 -4.99
CA THR A 66 10.12 14.21 -5.94
C THR A 66 9.74 13.79 -7.35
N VAL A 67 9.77 12.48 -7.63
CA VAL A 67 9.42 11.89 -8.92
C VAL A 67 8.09 11.16 -8.75
N ALA A 68 7.02 11.74 -9.30
CA ALA A 68 5.77 11.01 -9.47
C ALA A 68 5.99 9.88 -10.48
N GLN A 69 5.58 8.66 -10.11
CA GLN A 69 5.66 7.49 -10.98
C GLN A 69 4.26 6.94 -11.24
N GLU A 70 3.87 6.91 -12.50
CA GLU A 70 2.66 6.21 -12.94
C GLU A 70 3.01 4.76 -13.26
N LEU A 71 2.21 3.82 -12.76
CA LEU A 71 2.45 2.39 -12.91
C LEU A 71 1.30 1.74 -13.66
N GLN A 72 1.63 1.11 -14.79
CA GLN A 72 0.74 0.19 -15.48
C GLN A 72 1.04 -1.23 -15.01
N LEU A 73 0.08 -1.84 -14.31
CA LEU A 73 0.25 -3.16 -13.69
C LEU A 73 -0.12 -4.31 -14.64
N THR A 74 -0.90 -4.05 -15.67
CA THR A 74 -1.38 -5.02 -16.66
C THR A 74 -1.84 -4.29 -17.92
N GLU A 75 -1.74 -4.96 -19.07
CA GLU A 75 -2.29 -4.48 -20.35
C GLU A 75 -3.82 -4.41 -20.33
N ASP A 76 -4.47 -5.27 -19.54
CA ASP A 76 -5.90 -5.26 -19.32
C ASP A 76 -6.24 -4.77 -17.89
N PRO A 77 -6.64 -3.49 -17.72
CA PRO A 77 -6.94 -2.92 -16.41
C PRO A 77 -8.19 -3.51 -15.76
N THR A 78 -9.05 -4.20 -16.52
CA THR A 78 -10.27 -4.83 -15.95
C THR A 78 -9.93 -5.99 -15.01
N LEU A 79 -8.77 -6.63 -15.21
CA LEU A 79 -8.27 -7.70 -14.34
C LEU A 79 -7.91 -7.22 -12.93
N LEU A 80 -7.80 -5.91 -12.72
CA LEU A 80 -7.49 -5.33 -11.40
C LEU A 80 -8.75 -4.94 -10.62
N LEU A 81 -9.95 -5.09 -11.19
CA LEU A 81 -11.18 -4.63 -10.57
C LEU A 81 -11.88 -5.74 -9.75
N PRO A 82 -12.43 -5.42 -8.57
CA PRO A 82 -12.39 -4.12 -7.90
C PRO A 82 -11.01 -3.82 -7.30
N ARG A 83 -10.45 -2.65 -7.62
CA ARG A 83 -9.18 -2.16 -7.06
C ARG A 83 -9.47 -1.29 -5.84
N ARG A 84 -8.72 -1.50 -4.76
CA ARG A 84 -8.69 -0.62 -3.59
C ARG A 84 -7.28 -0.11 -3.37
N GLU A 85 -7.14 1.19 -3.11
CA GLU A 85 -5.87 1.84 -2.88
C GLU A 85 -5.78 2.36 -1.45
N TYR A 86 -4.61 2.17 -0.85
CA TYR A 86 -4.31 2.56 0.52
C TYR A 86 -2.98 3.32 0.54
N LEU A 87 -3.04 4.62 0.26
CA LEU A 87 -1.87 5.48 0.20
C LEU A 87 -1.55 6.04 1.59
N LEU A 88 -0.40 5.65 2.14
CA LEU A 88 0.14 6.21 3.37
C LEU A 88 1.06 7.39 3.06
N GLN A 89 0.81 8.53 3.69
CA GLN A 89 1.58 9.76 3.54
C GLN A 89 1.98 10.33 4.91
N PRO A 90 3.10 11.06 4.99
CA PRO A 90 3.41 11.83 6.18
C PRO A 90 2.38 12.93 6.41
N GLY A 91 2.21 13.30 7.68
CA GLY A 91 1.48 14.50 8.09
C GLY A 91 2.21 15.82 7.73
N PRO A 92 1.77 16.95 8.32
CA PRO A 92 2.22 18.30 7.92
C PRO A 92 3.73 18.57 8.05
N LEU A 93 4.44 17.80 8.88
CA LEU A 93 5.89 17.94 9.08
C LEU A 93 6.72 17.10 8.08
N GLY A 94 6.09 16.51 7.07
CA GLY A 94 6.79 15.66 6.11
C GLY A 94 7.35 14.40 6.77
N LEU A 95 8.51 13.92 6.31
CA LEU A 95 9.09 12.65 6.78
C LEU A 95 9.42 12.62 8.28
N ASP A 96 9.54 13.78 8.93
CA ASP A 96 9.76 13.91 10.38
C ASP A 96 8.45 13.86 11.20
N SER A 97 7.31 13.71 10.53
CA SER A 97 5.99 13.66 11.15
C SER A 97 5.77 12.33 11.90
N ASN A 98 5.28 12.42 13.14
CA ASN A 98 4.72 11.27 13.87
C ASN A 98 3.26 10.97 13.50
N VAL A 99 2.65 11.82 12.66
CA VAL A 99 1.30 11.65 12.12
C VAL A 99 1.40 10.98 10.76
N VAL A 100 0.51 10.01 10.52
CA VAL A 100 0.32 9.32 9.25
C VAL A 100 -1.06 9.63 8.70
N VAL A 101 -1.13 9.87 7.40
CA VAL A 101 -2.37 10.12 6.66
C VAL A 101 -2.61 8.94 5.73
N LEU A 102 -3.81 8.36 5.75
CA LEU A 102 -4.26 7.32 4.82
C LEU A 102 -5.30 7.91 3.87
N ASN A 103 -5.03 7.93 2.57
CA ASN A 103 -5.94 8.47 1.55
C ASN A 103 -6.49 9.88 1.90
N GLY A 104 -5.65 10.74 2.48
CA GLY A 104 -6.03 12.08 2.91
C GLY A 104 -6.64 12.20 4.31
N VAL A 105 -6.85 11.09 5.04
CA VAL A 105 -7.41 11.08 6.40
C VAL A 105 -6.33 10.76 7.43
N GLU A 106 -6.20 11.58 8.47
CA GLU A 106 -5.26 11.35 9.57
C GLU A 106 -5.62 10.07 10.35
N LEU A 107 -4.62 9.22 10.60
CA LEU A 107 -4.78 8.01 11.39
C LEU A 107 -4.70 8.31 12.88
N THR A 108 -5.79 8.02 13.60
CA THR A 108 -5.89 8.19 15.04
C THR A 108 -6.09 6.85 15.75
N PHE A 109 -5.36 6.63 16.84
CA PHE A 109 -5.49 5.39 17.59
C PHE A 109 -6.74 5.41 18.50
N HIS A 110 -7.72 4.56 18.16
CA HIS A 110 -8.96 4.40 18.93
C HIS A 110 -9.09 3.04 19.64
N GLY A 111 -8.01 2.23 19.71
CA GLY A 111 -8.01 0.99 20.48
C GLY A 111 -8.38 -0.28 19.70
N GLY A 112 -7.67 -0.57 18.60
CA GLY A 112 -7.60 -1.92 17.99
C GLY A 112 -8.08 -2.01 16.54
N ASN A 113 -7.15 -2.46 15.66
CA ASN A 113 -7.24 -2.79 14.23
C ASN A 113 -7.54 -1.64 13.23
N LEU A 114 -7.02 -1.76 11.99
CA LEU A 114 -7.38 -0.85 10.88
C LEU A 114 -8.80 -1.09 10.38
N SER A 115 -9.58 -2.01 10.96
CA SER A 115 -10.99 -2.22 10.61
C SER A 115 -11.83 -0.94 10.75
N CYS A 116 -11.35 0.09 11.46
CA CYS A 116 -11.95 1.42 11.50
C CYS A 116 -11.59 2.33 10.30
N LEU A 117 -10.72 1.90 9.39
CA LEU A 117 -10.22 2.68 8.26
C LEU A 117 -10.71 2.15 6.90
N VAL A 118 -11.35 0.99 6.89
CA VAL A 118 -11.86 0.37 5.65
C VAL A 118 -13.27 0.85 5.28
N ASP A 119 -13.94 1.60 6.16
CA ASP A 119 -15.24 2.25 5.88
C ASP A 119 -15.11 3.64 5.21
N LEU A 120 -13.92 4.01 4.73
CA LEU A 120 -13.67 5.28 4.03
C LEU A 120 -13.68 5.16 2.49
N GLY A 121 -14.25 4.08 1.96
CA GLY A 121 -14.40 3.83 0.52
C GLY A 121 -15.80 3.42 0.12
#